data_AF-J2N7C3-F1
#
_entry.id   AF-J2N7C3-F1
#
_cell.length_a   1.000
_cell.length_b   1.000
_cell.length_c   1.000
_cell.angle_alpha   90.00
_cell.angle_beta   90.00
_cell.angle_gamma   90.00
#
_symmetry.space_group_name_H-M   'P 1'
#
loop_
_entity.id
_entity.type
_entity.pdbx_description
1 polymer ?
#
loop_
_entity_poly.entity_id
_entity_poly.type
_entity_poly.pdbx_seq_one_letter_code
_entity_poly.pdbx_strand_id
1 'polypeptide(L)'
;MTLELSYQEELESFSQKVCMRYTYSMERYLIRVEQRVGSSKFSVQWCRDAAIAKAIADVTRCLSNAGLTAKAISEVLDTLPQDLISSIGERLKLVA
;
A
#
# COMPACT_ATOMS: atom_id res chain seq x y z
N MET A 1 -3.95 -14.09 -4.87
CA MET A 1 -4.76 -14.73 -3.80
C MET A 1 -5.53 -13.65 -3.05
N THR A 2 -6.75 -13.92 -2.59
CA THR A 2 -7.54 -12.96 -1.81
C THR A 2 -7.96 -13.59 -0.48
N LEU A 3 -7.78 -12.86 0.61
CA LEU A 3 -8.23 -13.22 1.95
C LEU A 3 -9.28 -12.20 2.41
N GLU A 4 -10.39 -12.68 2.95
CA GLU A 4 -11.42 -11.82 3.55
C GLU A 4 -11.53 -12.08 5.05
N LEU A 5 -11.58 -11.01 5.83
CA LEU A 5 -11.79 -11.02 7.27
C LEU A 5 -12.97 -10.12 7.58
N SER A 6 -13.85 -10.52 8.50
CA SER A 6 -14.95 -9.67 8.93
C SER A 6 -15.14 -9.70 10.42
N TYR A 7 -15.48 -8.54 10.99
CA TYR A 7 -15.83 -8.38 12.39
C TYR A 7 -17.10 -7.53 12.54
N GLN A 8 -17.75 -7.66 13.69
CA GLN A 8 -18.85 -6.79 14.07
C GLN A 8 -18.28 -5.65 14.92
N GLU A 9 -18.54 -4.42 14.51
CA GLU A 9 -18.15 -3.22 15.22
C GLU A 9 -19.38 -2.68 15.96
N GLU A 10 -19.30 -2.67 17.29
CA GLU A 10 -20.34 -2.11 18.16
C GLU A 10 -20.02 -0.63 18.41
N LEU A 11 -20.92 0.26 18.00
CA LEU A 11 -20.86 1.69 18.26
C LEU A 11 -21.98 2.04 19.26
N GLU A 12 -21.90 3.22 19.89
CA GLU A 12 -22.82 3.59 20.98
C GLU A 12 -24.30 3.49 20.62
N SER A 13 -24.66 3.69 19.34
CA SER A 13 -26.05 3.76 18.89
C SER A 13 -26.45 2.67 17.88
N PHE A 14 -25.50 1.91 17.35
CA PHE A 14 -25.75 0.86 16.34
C PHE A 14 -24.54 -0.07 16.21
N SER A 15 -24.74 -1.23 15.58
CA SER A 15 -23.64 -2.12 15.19
C SER A 15 -23.54 -2.23 13.68
N GLN A 16 -22.31 -2.38 13.19
CA GLN A 16 -22.04 -2.52 11.76
C GLN A 16 -21.03 -3.63 11.50
N LYS A 17 -21.27 -4.40 10.43
CA LYS A 17 -20.31 -5.39 9.96
C LYS A 17 -19.23 -4.70 9.15
N VAL A 18 -17.98 -4.88 9.53
CA VAL A 18 -16.82 -4.45 8.76
C VAL A 18 -16.20 -5.67 8.09
N CYS A 19 -15.95 -5.57 6.78
CA CYS A 19 -15.29 -6.61 6.00
C CYS A 19 -14.04 -6.04 5.34
N MET A 20 -12.90 -6.68 5.58
CA MET A 20 -11.59 -6.35 5.03
C MET A 20 -11.21 -7.41 4.00
N ARG A 21 -10.74 -6.96 2.84
CA ARG A 21 -10.24 -7.82 1.76
C ARG A 21 -8.79 -7.50 1.49
N TYR A 22 -7.95 -8.52 1.57
CA TYR A 22 -6.51 -8.45 1.32
C TYR A 22 -6.20 -9.20 0.04
N THR A 23 -5.63 -8.51 -0.94
CA THR A 23 -5.21 -9.11 -2.22
C THR A 23 -3.70 -9.22 -2.27
N TYR A 24 -3.22 -10.41 -2.60
CA TYR A 24 -1.80 -10.75 -2.67
C TYR A 24 -1.39 -11.20 -4.08
N SER A 25 -0.14 -10.92 -4.45
CA SER A 25 0.50 -11.45 -5.65
C SER A 25 0.68 -12.97 -5.59
N MET A 26 1.14 -13.58 -6.68
CA MET A 26 1.45 -15.02 -6.72
C MET A 26 2.61 -15.35 -5.77
N GLU A 27 3.54 -14.41 -5.60
CA GLU A 27 4.69 -14.45 -4.70
C GLU A 27 4.33 -14.07 -3.24
N ARG A 28 3.03 -13.94 -2.94
CA ARG A 28 2.46 -13.65 -1.61
C ARG A 28 2.78 -12.25 -1.06
N TYR A 29 3.06 -11.28 -1.92
CA TYR A 29 3.17 -9.88 -1.50
C TYR A 29 1.79 -9.23 -1.40
N LEU A 30 1.53 -8.46 -0.34
CA LEU A 30 0.31 -7.67 -0.25
C LEU A 30 0.31 -6.58 -1.33
N ILE A 31 -0.73 -6.58 -2.16
CA ILE A 31 -0.96 -5.63 -3.26
C ILE A 31 -2.01 -4.59 -2.85
N ARG A 32 -3.10 -5.02 -2.21
CA ARG A 32 -4.26 -4.14 -1.98
C ARG A 32 -5.04 -4.55 -0.74
N VAL A 33 -5.52 -3.54 -0.01
CA VAL A 33 -6.46 -3.68 1.09
C VAL A 33 -7.71 -2.89 0.76
N GLU A 34 -8.86 -3.56 0.81
CA GLU A 34 -10.16 -2.96 0.59
C GLU A 34 -11.04 -3.17 1.83
N GLN A 35 -11.92 -2.22 2.10
CA GLN A 35 -12.85 -2.26 3.22
C GLN A 35 -14.27 -2.03 2.74
N ARG A 36 -15.19 -2.81 3.29
CA ARG A 36 -16.63 -2.58 3.21
C ARG A 36 -17.18 -2.43 4.62
N VAL A 37 -17.99 -1.40 4.83
CA VAL A 37 -18.69 -1.14 6.09
C VAL A 37 -20.20 -1.22 5.87
N GLY A 38 -20.88 -2.09 6.61
CA GLY A 38 -22.31 -2.33 6.45
C GLY A 38 -22.67 -2.82 5.04
N SER A 39 -23.63 -2.14 4.41
CA SER A 39 -24.11 -2.44 3.05
C SER A 39 -23.37 -1.70 1.93
N SER A 40 -22.30 -0.97 2.25
CA SER A 40 -21.53 -0.23 1.25
C SER A 40 -20.79 -1.15 0.26
N LYS A 41 -20.18 -0.56 -0.77
CA LYS A 41 -19.23 -1.27 -1.64
C LYS A 41 -17.85 -1.29 -1.00
N PHE A 42 -17.01 -2.24 -1.41
CA PHE A 42 -15.60 -2.21 -1.06
C PHE A 42 -14.94 -0.94 -1.58
N SER A 43 -14.24 -0.23 -0.71
CA SER A 43 -13.41 0.93 -1.02
C SER A 43 -11.95 0.61 -0.73
N VAL A 44 -11.04 1.19 -1.51
CA VAL A 44 -9.60 0.98 -1.32
C VAL A 44 -9.15 1.74 -0.08
N GLN A 45 -8.58 1.01 0.89
CA GLN A 45 -7.93 1.61 2.05
C GLN A 45 -6.43 1.74 1.83
N TRP A 46 -5.84 0.78 1.10
CA TRP A 46 -4.44 0.79 0.78
C TRP A 46 -4.16 0.07 -0.54
N CYS A 47 -3.22 0.61 -1.32
CA CYS A 47 -2.76 0.02 -2.57
C CYS A 47 -1.25 0.19 -2.68
N ARG A 48 -0.55 -0.90 -3.01
CA ARG A 48 0.90 -0.94 -3.12
C ARG A 48 1.43 0.07 -4.14
N ASP A 49 0.83 0.11 -5.33
CA ASP A 49 1.27 0.99 -6.41
C ASP A 49 1.13 2.46 -6.01
N ALA A 50 0.00 2.81 -5.38
CA ALA A 50 -0.23 4.16 -4.88
C ALA A 50 0.75 4.55 -3.76
N ALA A 51 1.06 3.61 -2.87
CA ALA A 51 2.03 3.82 -1.79
C ALA A 51 3.46 4.03 -2.32
N ILE A 52 3.88 3.22 -3.29
CA ILE A 52 5.20 3.36 -3.95
C ILE A 52 5.26 4.69 -4.71
N ALA A 53 4.24 5.02 -5.51
CA ALA A 53 4.20 6.29 -6.24
C ALA A 53 4.30 7.49 -5.30
N LYS A 54 3.61 7.45 -4.15
CA LYS A 54 3.71 8.49 -3.12
C LYS A 54 5.12 8.57 -2.53
N ALA A 55 5.74 7.45 -2.20
CA ALA A 55 7.11 7.43 -1.67
C ALA A 55 8.11 8.03 -2.66
N ILE A 56 8.01 7.69 -3.95
CA ILE A 56 8.86 8.27 -5.00
C ILE A 56 8.62 9.78 -5.12
N ALA A 57 7.36 10.23 -5.08
CA ALA A 57 7.04 11.65 -5.12
C ALA A 57 7.60 12.41 -3.90
N ASP A 58 7.53 11.81 -2.71
CA ASP A 58 8.08 12.39 -1.48
C ASP A 58 9.61 12.51 -1.55
N VAL A 59 10.31 11.46 -2.00
CA VAL A 59 11.76 11.49 -2.21
C VAL A 59 12.14 12.57 -3.24
N THR A 60 11.44 12.59 -4.38
CA THR A 60 11.65 13.58 -5.44
C THR A 60 11.53 15.00 -4.88
N ARG A 61 10.46 15.27 -4.13
CA ARG A 61 10.22 16.57 -3.48
C ARG A 61 11.33 16.93 -2.49
N CYS A 62 11.77 15.99 -1.65
CA CYS A 62 12.86 16.23 -0.72
C CYS A 62 14.17 16.60 -1.43
N LEU A 63 14.52 15.90 -2.51
CA LEU A 63 15.72 16.17 -3.30
C LEU A 63 15.62 17.51 -4.05
N SER A 64 14.46 17.83 -4.62
CA SER A 64 14.21 19.14 -5.24
C SER A 64 14.36 20.28 -4.23
N ASN A 65 13.81 20.11 -3.02
CA ASN A 65 13.94 21.10 -1.94
C ASN A 65 15.38 21.26 -1.45
N ALA A 66 16.21 20.23 -1.58
CA ALA A 66 17.65 20.27 -1.31
C ALA A 66 18.45 20.94 -2.45
N GLY A 67 17.81 21.41 -3.53
CA GLY A 67 18.43 22.13 -4.63
C GLY A 67 19.02 21.25 -5.72
N LEU A 68 18.72 19.94 -5.74
CA LEU A 68 19.17 19.07 -6.81
C LEU A 68 18.42 19.36 -8.12
N THR A 69 19.14 19.29 -9.23
CA THR A 69 18.56 19.43 -10.57
C THR A 69 17.71 18.21 -10.92
N ALA A 70 16.72 18.38 -11.80
CA ALA A 70 15.89 17.27 -12.28
C ALA A 70 16.72 16.09 -12.85
N LYS A 71 17.85 16.40 -13.50
CA LYS A 71 18.78 15.38 -14.01
C LYS A 71 19.42 14.57 -12.89
N ALA A 72 19.96 15.23 -11.86
CA ALA A 72 20.57 14.57 -10.72
C ALA A 72 19.55 13.74 -9.92
N ILE A 73 18.31 14.23 -9.80
CA ILE A 73 17.22 13.48 -9.18
C ILE A 73 16.90 12.21 -9.99
N SER A 74 16.80 12.31 -11.32
CA SER A 74 16.59 11.15 -12.20
C SER A 74 17.70 10.12 -12.01
N GLU A 75 18.97 10.54 -12.03
CA GLU A 75 20.11 9.65 -11.83
C GLU A 75 20.05 8.93 -10.47
N VAL A 76 19.62 9.60 -9.40
CA VAL A 76 19.40 8.96 -8.09
C VAL A 76 18.24 7.97 -8.13
N LEU A 77 17.11 8.34 -8.73
CA LEU A 77 15.95 7.44 -8.85
C LEU A 77 16.27 6.21 -9.71
N ASP A 78 17.12 6.36 -10.72
CA ASP A 78 17.59 5.26 -11.58
C ASP A 78 18.51 4.28 -10.84
N THR A 79 19.13 4.71 -9.72
CA THR A 79 19.88 3.81 -8.83
C THR A 79 19.01 3.02 -7.88
N LEU A 80 17.71 3.34 -7.77
CA LEU A 80 16.81 2.55 -6.95
C LEU A 80 16.79 1.12 -7.49
N PRO A 81 17.10 0.12 -6.65
CA PRO A 81 17.02 -1.27 -7.04
C PRO A 81 15.65 -1.52 -7.67
N GLN A 82 15.63 -1.91 -8.94
CA GLN A 82 14.40 -2.42 -9.57
C GLN A 82 13.84 -3.59 -8.73
N ASP A 83 14.75 -4.26 -8.02
CA ASP A 83 14.52 -5.41 -7.16
C ASP A 83 14.13 -5.04 -5.73
N LEU A 84 14.02 -3.76 -5.34
CA LEU A 84 13.64 -3.31 -3.98
C LEU A 84 12.27 -3.87 -3.56
N ILE A 85 11.47 -4.31 -4.54
CA ILE A 85 10.24 -5.09 -4.36
C ILE A 85 10.49 -6.35 -3.51
N SER A 86 11.62 -7.03 -3.70
CA SER A 86 11.96 -8.26 -2.98
C SER A 86 12.38 -8.01 -1.53
N SER A 87 13.13 -6.93 -1.25
CA SER A 87 13.67 -6.60 0.08
C SER A 87 12.67 -5.87 0.99
N ILE A 88 11.86 -4.94 0.46
CA ILE A 88 10.69 -4.38 1.18
C ILE A 88 9.60 -5.46 1.32
N GLY A 89 9.54 -6.36 0.33
CA GLY A 89 8.58 -7.43 0.24
C GLY A 89 8.59 -8.39 1.42
N GLU A 90 9.74 -8.68 2.03
CA GLU A 90 9.81 -9.59 3.19
C GLU A 90 8.97 -9.10 4.38
N ARG A 91 8.86 -7.78 4.57
CA ARG A 91 8.04 -7.19 5.65
C ARG A 91 6.55 -7.13 5.33
N LEU A 92 6.16 -7.46 4.09
CA LEU A 92 4.77 -7.43 3.60
C LEU A 92 4.30 -8.80 3.08
N LYS A 93 5.09 -9.86 3.32
CA LYS A 93 4.65 -11.23 3.10
C LYS A 93 3.60 -11.60 4.14
N LEU A 94 2.62 -12.40 3.73
CA LEU A 94 1.70 -13.03 4.66
C LEU A 94 2.52 -13.83 5.68
N VAL A 95 2.57 -13.38 6.93
CA VAL A 95 3.07 -14.19 8.05
C VAL A 95 1.94 -15.16 8.37
N ALA A 96 2.18 -16.45 8.11
CA ALA A 96 1.28 -17.52 8.49
C ALA A 96 1.55 -17.91 9.95
#